data_AF-A0A371IEI0-F1
#
_entry.id   AF-A0A371IEI0-F1
#
_cell.length_a   1.000
_cell.length_b   1.000
_cell.length_c   1.000
_cell.angle_alpha   90.00
_cell.angle_beta   90.00
_cell.angle_gamma   90.00
#
_symmetry.space_group_name_H-M   'P 1'
#
loop_
_entity.id
_entity.type
_entity.pdbx_description
1 polymer ?
#
loop_
_entity_poly.entity_id
_entity_poly.type
_entity_poly.pdbx_seq_one_letter_code
_entity_poly.pdbx_strand_id
1 'polypeptide(L)'
;MQICKIIQKINQLEDESLKENLLNILKESDLEETSSEEESEEDLELDQIETYSSTSSESEEDNEYCLGVDKSSLKNEFIEQLNDIITKEEKSRREYILLKLEGEELINRQKGKEKINEEEENKIERLENPFINILSLITTHKWNTEITLILGSENFNMIALIDSRADINCIQEGLIPTKYYEKTLEGVTSANGTRMHVQSTICKN
;
A
#
# COMPACT_ATOMS: atom_id res chain seq x y z
N MET A 1 -4.47 -33.18 12.38
CA MET A 1 -4.68 -32.24 13.52
C MET A 1 -4.66 -30.76 13.13
N GLN A 2 -3.96 -30.33 12.06
CA GLN A 2 -3.93 -28.91 11.66
C GLN A 2 -5.19 -28.45 10.90
N ILE A 3 -5.74 -29.28 10.01
CA ILE A 3 -6.95 -28.98 9.23
C ILE A 3 -8.15 -28.65 10.14
N CYS A 4 -8.35 -29.40 11.23
CA CYS A 4 -9.42 -29.14 12.18
C CYS A 4 -9.34 -27.75 12.85
N LYS A 5 -8.13 -27.24 13.10
CA LYS A 5 -7.94 -25.90 13.69
C LYS A 5 -8.22 -24.79 12.67
N ILE A 6 -7.93 -25.05 11.40
CA ILE A 6 -8.19 -24.11 10.29
C ILE A 6 -9.69 -23.99 10.07
N ILE A 7 -10.42 -25.11 10.00
CA ILE A 7 -11.89 -25.14 9.88
C ILE A 7 -12.55 -24.42 11.06
N GLN A 8 -12.05 -24.64 12.30
CA GLN A 8 -12.55 -23.93 13.48
C GLN A 8 -12.38 -22.41 13.40
N LYS A 9 -11.28 -21.92 12.79
CA LYS A 9 -11.04 -20.50 12.59
C LYS A 9 -11.90 -19.92 11.47
N ILE A 10 -12.10 -20.67 10.37
CA ILE A 10 -12.96 -20.25 9.25
C ILE A 10 -14.41 -20.10 9.73
N ASN A 11 -14.88 -21.00 10.60
CA ASN A 11 -16.24 -20.91 11.15
C ASN A 11 -16.47 -19.76 12.13
N GLN A 12 -15.43 -19.04 12.54
CA GLN A 12 -15.53 -17.85 13.40
C GLN A 12 -15.63 -16.53 12.60
N LEU A 13 -15.57 -16.59 11.27
CA LEU A 13 -15.72 -15.41 10.42
C LEU A 13 -17.19 -14.97 10.34
N GLU A 14 -17.43 -13.65 10.33
CA GLU A 14 -18.77 -13.06 10.22
C GLU A 14 -19.28 -12.97 8.77
N ASP A 15 -18.38 -12.98 7.78
CA ASP A 15 -18.74 -12.93 6.35
C ASP A 15 -18.96 -14.34 5.80
N GLU A 16 -20.23 -14.63 5.51
CA GLU A 16 -20.67 -15.97 5.13
C GLU A 16 -20.26 -16.35 3.69
N SER A 17 -20.06 -15.36 2.81
CA SER A 17 -19.58 -15.62 1.44
C SER A 17 -18.09 -15.99 1.45
N LEU A 18 -17.29 -15.28 2.23
CA LEU A 18 -15.88 -15.60 2.43
C LEU A 18 -15.69 -16.97 3.09
N LYS A 19 -16.53 -17.30 4.07
CA LYS A 19 -16.51 -18.59 4.76
C LYS A 19 -16.81 -19.75 3.82
N GLU A 20 -17.82 -19.62 2.96
CA GLU A 20 -18.18 -20.66 1.99
C GLU A 20 -17.08 -20.90 0.95
N ASN A 21 -16.50 -19.82 0.42
CA ASN A 21 -15.41 -19.91 -0.55
C ASN A 21 -14.17 -20.61 0.04
N LEU A 22 -13.77 -20.26 1.26
CA LEU A 22 -12.61 -20.88 1.92
C LEU A 22 -12.85 -22.35 2.25
N LEU A 23 -14.09 -22.73 2.57
CA LEU A 23 -14.43 -24.11 2.86
C LEU A 23 -14.44 -24.99 1.59
N ASN A 24 -14.85 -24.44 0.44
CA ASN A 24 -14.82 -25.16 -0.83
C ASN A 24 -13.39 -25.41 -1.32
N ILE A 25 -12.50 -24.42 -1.18
CA ILE A 25 -11.08 -24.58 -1.52
C ILE A 25 -10.42 -25.69 -0.68
N LEU A 26 -10.77 -25.78 0.61
CA LEU A 26 -10.30 -26.85 1.49
C LEU A 26 -10.77 -28.24 1.06
N LYS A 27 -12.01 -28.36 0.56
CA LYS A 27 -12.55 -29.63 0.07
C LYS A 27 -11.91 -30.05 -1.26
N GLU A 28 -11.62 -29.10 -2.14
CA GLU A 28 -10.93 -29.36 -3.41
C GLU A 28 -9.48 -29.82 -3.17
N SER A 29 -8.83 -29.36 -2.10
CA SER A 29 -7.46 -29.79 -1.76
C SER A 29 -7.35 -31.21 -1.18
N ASP A 30 -8.45 -31.81 -0.70
CA ASP A 30 -8.46 -33.18 -0.15
C ASP A 30 -8.69 -34.27 -1.23
N LEU A 31 -8.82 -33.91 -2.52
CA LEU A 31 -9.05 -34.86 -3.62
C LEU A 31 -7.79 -35.25 -4.42
N GLU A 32 -6.61 -34.71 -4.10
CA GLU A 32 -5.35 -35.00 -4.81
C GLU A 32 -4.46 -36.05 -4.11
N GLU A 33 -4.85 -36.59 -2.95
CA GLU A 33 -4.15 -37.71 -2.31
C GLU A 33 -5.13 -38.75 -1.77
N THR A 34 -5.50 -39.75 -2.59
CA THR A 34 -5.47 -41.19 -2.29
C THR A 34 -6.28 -41.97 -3.34
N SER A 35 -5.62 -42.77 -4.17
CA SER A 35 -6.20 -44.02 -4.67
C SER A 35 -5.07 -44.92 -5.17
N SER A 36 -4.44 -45.63 -4.25
CA SER A 36 -3.76 -46.89 -4.53
C SER A 36 -4.69 -48.01 -4.08
N GLU A 37 -5.16 -48.78 -5.07
CA GLU A 37 -5.45 -50.22 -5.05
C GLU A 37 -6.36 -50.78 -3.95
N GLU A 38 -7.54 -51.28 -4.32
CA GLU A 38 -7.84 -52.72 -4.37
C GLU A 38 -9.21 -53.00 -5.04
N GLU A 39 -9.27 -54.14 -5.72
CA GLU A 39 -10.19 -54.56 -6.78
C GLU A 39 -11.55 -55.15 -6.34
N SER A 40 -12.38 -55.42 -7.37
CA SER A 40 -13.56 -56.31 -7.50
C SER A 40 -14.93 -55.64 -7.33
N GLU A 41 -15.94 -55.84 -8.18
CA GLU A 41 -16.16 -56.71 -9.35
C GLU A 41 -17.44 -56.21 -10.06
N GLU A 42 -17.56 -56.49 -11.37
CA GLU A 42 -18.78 -56.47 -12.22
C GLU A 42 -19.39 -55.08 -12.55
N ASP A 43 -19.69 -54.67 -13.80
CA ASP A 43 -20.16 -55.41 -14.97
C ASP A 43 -19.99 -54.51 -16.24
N LEU A 44 -19.46 -55.08 -17.34
CA LEU A 44 -19.83 -54.93 -18.78
C LEU A 44 -20.12 -53.50 -19.34
N GLU A 45 -19.49 -52.95 -20.40
CA GLU A 45 -19.27 -53.47 -21.76
C GLU A 45 -18.32 -52.52 -22.57
N LEU A 46 -17.30 -53.10 -23.23
CA LEU A 46 -16.76 -52.88 -24.60
C LEU A 46 -16.66 -51.43 -25.17
N ASP A 47 -15.54 -50.92 -25.73
CA ASP A 47 -14.59 -51.56 -26.64
C ASP A 47 -13.21 -50.85 -26.72
N GLN A 48 -12.23 -51.63 -27.19
CA GLN A 48 -10.77 -51.45 -27.29
C GLN A 48 -10.35 -50.33 -28.29
N ILE A 49 -9.37 -49.45 -27.97
CA ILE A 49 -7.92 -49.51 -28.33
C ILE A 49 -7.73 -49.74 -29.86
N GLU A 50 -7.02 -48.94 -30.67
CA GLU A 50 -5.62 -48.46 -30.60
C GLU A 50 -5.38 -47.45 -31.76
N THR A 51 -4.50 -46.45 -31.53
CA THR A 51 -3.31 -46.04 -32.31
C THR A 51 -3.42 -46.03 -33.87
N TYR A 52 -3.02 -45.01 -34.64
CA TYR A 52 -1.64 -44.61 -34.99
C TYR A 52 -1.64 -43.19 -35.62
N SER A 53 -0.59 -42.43 -35.30
CA SER A 53 -0.19 -41.18 -35.96
C SER A 53 -0.12 -41.28 -37.48
N SER A 54 -0.54 -40.23 -38.21
CA SER A 54 0.36 -39.41 -39.04
C SER A 54 -0.35 -38.39 -39.93
N THR A 55 0.21 -37.18 -39.93
CA THR A 55 0.41 -36.24 -41.06
C THR A 55 -0.79 -35.54 -41.75
N SER A 56 -0.77 -34.21 -41.57
CA SER A 56 -0.80 -33.15 -42.59
C SER A 56 -2.01 -33.00 -43.50
N SER A 57 -2.74 -31.88 -43.39
CA SER A 57 -2.80 -30.80 -44.41
C SER A 57 -3.91 -29.77 -44.11
N GLU A 58 -3.47 -28.50 -44.05
CA GLU A 58 -4.09 -27.27 -44.54
C GLU A 58 -5.63 -27.11 -44.57
N SER A 59 -6.14 -26.12 -43.83
CA SER A 59 -6.81 -24.96 -44.44
C SER A 59 -6.86 -23.78 -43.46
N GLU A 60 -6.45 -22.64 -44.01
CA GLU A 60 -6.68 -21.24 -43.62
C GLU A 60 -8.17 -21.00 -43.25
N GLU A 61 -8.61 -20.01 -42.48
CA GLU A 61 -8.11 -18.73 -41.98
C GLU A 61 -9.16 -18.32 -40.91
N ASP A 62 -8.78 -17.75 -39.78
CA ASP A 62 -9.49 -16.60 -39.21
C ASP A 62 -8.77 -16.01 -37.98
N ASN A 63 -8.71 -14.70 -37.99
CA ASN A 63 -7.97 -13.82 -37.10
C ASN A 63 -8.38 -13.93 -35.62
N GLU A 64 -7.44 -14.29 -34.76
CA GLU A 64 -7.32 -13.65 -33.45
C GLU A 64 -5.85 -13.68 -33.02
N TYR A 65 -5.16 -12.55 -33.14
CA TYR A 65 -3.83 -12.38 -32.56
C TYR A 65 -4.00 -12.32 -31.04
N CYS A 66 -4.19 -13.48 -30.43
CA CYS A 66 -4.15 -13.63 -28.99
C CYS A 66 -2.68 -13.42 -28.59
N LEU A 67 -2.37 -12.19 -28.18
CA LEU A 67 -1.17 -11.85 -27.44
C LEU A 67 -1.13 -12.80 -26.25
N GLY A 68 -0.37 -13.90 -26.40
CA GLY A 68 -0.06 -14.83 -25.33
C GLY A 68 0.81 -14.12 -24.31
N VAL A 69 0.18 -13.29 -23.48
CA VAL A 69 0.81 -12.80 -22.27
C VAL A 69 0.92 -14.03 -21.37
N ASP A 70 2.15 -14.49 -21.18
CA ASP A 70 2.45 -15.64 -20.34
C ASP A 70 1.72 -15.50 -19.00
N LYS A 71 0.80 -16.42 -18.72
CA LYS A 71 0.00 -16.44 -17.47
C LYS A 71 0.90 -16.48 -16.22
N SER A 72 2.12 -16.98 -16.36
CA SER A 72 3.17 -16.92 -15.35
C SER A 72 3.71 -15.50 -15.12
N SER A 73 3.89 -14.73 -16.20
CA SER A 73 4.35 -13.33 -16.14
C SER A 73 3.34 -12.44 -15.39
N LEU A 74 2.04 -12.59 -15.71
CA LEU A 74 0.95 -11.89 -15.01
C LEU A 74 0.88 -12.24 -13.51
N LYS A 75 1.08 -13.52 -13.16
CA LYS A 75 1.11 -13.96 -11.76
C LYS A 75 2.30 -13.35 -11.01
N ASN A 76 3.47 -13.32 -11.63
CA ASN A 76 4.66 -12.74 -11.02
C ASN A 76 4.50 -11.24 -10.78
N GLU A 77 3.97 -10.50 -11.75
CA GLU A 77 3.67 -9.08 -11.62
C GLU A 77 2.68 -8.80 -10.48
N PHE A 78 1.63 -9.61 -10.36
CA PHE A 78 0.67 -9.49 -9.27
C PHE A 78 1.29 -9.79 -7.89
N ILE A 79 2.18 -10.79 -7.81
CA ILE A 79 2.94 -11.11 -6.58
C ILE A 79 3.85 -9.94 -6.18
N GLU A 80 4.54 -9.31 -7.14
CA GLU A 80 5.37 -8.13 -6.87
C GLU A 80 4.53 -6.96 -6.34
N GLN A 81 3.38 -6.69 -6.96
CA GLN A 81 2.46 -5.65 -6.49
C GLN A 81 1.97 -5.92 -5.05
N LEU A 82 1.63 -7.16 -4.71
CA LEU A 82 1.22 -7.54 -3.35
C LEU A 82 2.36 -7.34 -2.34
N ASN A 83 3.58 -7.74 -2.68
CA ASN A 83 4.74 -7.56 -1.81
C ASN A 83 5.03 -6.08 -1.56
N ASP A 84 4.90 -5.23 -2.59
CA ASP A 84 5.06 -3.78 -2.47
C ASP A 84 4.01 -3.18 -1.53
N ILE A 85 2.74 -3.60 -1.65
CA ILE A 85 1.65 -3.15 -0.77
C ILE A 85 1.94 -3.55 0.68
N ILE A 86 2.26 -4.83 0.92
CA ILE A 86 2.56 -5.35 2.27
C ILE A 86 3.75 -4.58 2.87
N THR A 87 4.80 -4.37 2.09
CA THR A 87 6.00 -3.66 2.54
C THR A 87 5.69 -2.20 2.90
N LYS A 88 4.88 -1.52 2.09
CA LYS A 88 4.42 -0.14 2.35
C LYS A 88 3.55 -0.07 3.61
N GLU A 89 2.65 -1.03 3.83
CA GLU A 89 1.81 -1.11 5.02
C GLU A 89 2.64 -1.32 6.28
N GLU A 90 3.57 -2.28 6.27
CA GLU A 90 4.43 -2.53 7.43
C GLU A 90 5.31 -1.33 7.78
N LYS A 91 5.85 -0.64 6.77
CA LYS A 91 6.63 0.59 6.96
C LYS A 91 5.77 1.66 7.65
N SER A 92 4.56 1.89 7.15
CA SER A 92 3.62 2.85 7.73
C SER A 92 3.27 2.50 9.17
N ARG A 93 3.06 1.21 9.47
CA ARG A 93 2.77 0.72 10.83
C ARG A 93 3.95 0.96 11.78
N ARG A 94 5.18 0.72 11.32
CA ARG A 94 6.40 0.99 12.10
C ARG A 94 6.55 2.47 12.43
N GLU A 95 6.34 3.36 11.45
CA GLU A 95 6.39 4.81 11.66
C GLU A 95 5.32 5.30 12.65
N TYR A 96 4.09 4.80 12.54
CA TYR A 96 3.02 5.10 13.50
C TYR A 96 3.38 4.68 14.93
N ILE A 97 3.92 3.47 15.10
CA ILE A 97 4.35 2.98 16.43
C ILE A 97 5.46 3.87 16.99
N LEU A 98 6.45 4.24 16.16
CA LEU A 98 7.55 5.12 16.58
C LEU A 98 7.03 6.49 17.06
N LEU A 99 6.15 7.12 16.28
CA LEU A 99 5.49 8.36 16.65
C LEU A 99 4.73 8.23 17.97
N LYS A 100 3.95 7.15 18.14
CA LYS A 100 3.20 6.91 19.37
C LYS A 100 4.12 6.80 20.59
N LEU A 101 5.22 6.06 20.48
CA LEU A 101 6.20 5.91 21.56
C LEU A 101 6.87 7.24 21.91
N GLU A 102 7.24 8.05 20.92
CA GLU A 102 7.81 9.38 21.16
C GLU A 102 6.81 10.32 21.86
N GLY A 103 5.53 10.25 21.45
CA GLY A 103 4.43 10.96 22.12
C GLY A 103 4.28 10.53 23.58
N GLU A 104 4.32 9.23 23.87
CA GLU A 104 4.29 8.71 25.25
C GLU A 104 5.49 9.16 26.08
N GLU A 105 6.70 9.18 25.50
CA GLU A 105 7.90 9.69 26.18
C GLU A 105 7.80 11.18 26.51
N LEU A 106 7.28 11.99 25.58
CA LEU A 106 7.03 13.42 25.80
C LEU A 106 6.07 13.65 26.97
N ILE A 107 4.98 12.89 27.06
CA ILE A 107 4.02 12.94 28.17
C ILE A 107 4.70 12.55 29.50
N ASN A 108 5.46 11.47 29.50
CA ASN A 108 6.14 10.98 30.70
C ASN A 108 7.19 11.98 31.23
N ARG A 109 7.91 12.68 30.35
CA ARG A 109 8.85 13.73 30.74
C ARG A 109 8.17 14.96 31.36
N GLN A 110 6.92 15.25 31.02
CA GLN A 110 6.17 16.34 31.63
C GLN A 110 5.70 15.95 33.04
N LYS A 111 5.15 14.74 33.22
CA LYS A 111 4.74 14.19 34.53
C LYS A 111 5.89 14.06 35.52
N GLY A 112 7.09 13.72 35.05
CA GLY A 112 8.29 13.65 35.89
C GLY A 112 8.79 15.00 36.43
N LYS A 113 8.35 16.13 35.83
CA LYS A 113 8.76 17.49 36.23
C LYS A 113 7.79 18.17 37.20
N GLU A 114 6.62 17.58 37.45
CA GLU A 114 5.63 18.13 38.39
C GLU A 114 5.83 17.68 39.84
N LYS A 115 6.80 16.79 40.12
CA LYS A 115 7.11 16.35 41.49
C LYS A 115 8.10 17.24 42.26
N ILE A 116 8.44 18.43 41.74
CA ILE A 116 9.31 19.37 42.45
C ILE A 116 8.66 20.75 42.41
N ASN A 117 8.33 21.23 43.61
CA ASN A 117 7.73 22.52 43.99
C ASN A 117 6.20 22.64 43.84
N GLU A 118 5.51 22.08 44.84
CA GLU A 118 4.38 22.78 45.45
C GLU A 118 4.92 24.08 46.05
N GLU A 119 4.75 25.21 45.34
CA GLU A 119 4.42 26.50 45.94
C GLU A 119 4.15 27.53 44.83
N GLU A 120 2.99 28.19 45.00
CA GLU A 120 2.57 29.46 44.41
C GLU A 120 2.02 29.47 42.97
N GLU A 121 0.68 29.31 42.92
CA GLU A 121 -0.26 30.23 42.26
C GLU A 121 0.29 31.09 41.10
N ASN A 122 0.26 30.55 39.88
CA ASN A 122 -0.02 31.24 38.61
C ASN A 122 0.33 30.36 37.38
N LYS A 123 -0.32 29.20 37.25
CA LYS A 123 -0.30 28.45 36.00
C LYS A 123 -1.72 28.23 35.54
N ILE A 124 -2.19 29.18 34.73
CA ILE A 124 -3.22 28.95 33.71
C ILE A 124 -3.00 27.55 33.15
N GLU A 125 -3.95 26.66 33.44
CA GLU A 125 -4.24 25.40 32.76
C GLU A 125 -3.11 24.89 31.85
N ARG A 126 -2.03 24.36 32.43
CA ARG A 126 -1.25 23.32 31.74
C ARG A 126 -2.03 22.03 31.86
N LEU A 127 -3.23 22.03 31.29
CA LEU A 127 -4.01 20.83 31.17
C LEU A 127 -3.17 19.88 30.32
N GLU A 128 -2.80 18.77 30.93
CA GLU A 128 -2.27 17.56 30.30
C GLU A 128 -3.30 17.02 29.29
N ASN A 129 -3.65 17.81 28.28
CA ASN A 129 -4.62 17.40 27.29
C ASN A 129 -3.87 16.47 26.33
N PRO A 130 -4.16 15.15 26.30
CA PRO A 130 -3.49 14.23 25.40
C PRO A 130 -3.61 14.66 23.93
N PHE A 131 -4.66 15.41 23.60
CA PHE A 131 -4.84 16.02 22.28
C PHE A 131 -3.76 17.07 21.97
N ILE A 132 -3.38 17.93 22.92
CA ILE A 132 -2.32 18.94 22.73
C ILE A 132 -0.96 18.27 22.55
N ASN A 133 -0.71 17.15 23.24
CA ASN A 133 0.53 16.40 23.08
C ASN A 133 0.62 15.69 21.73
N ILE A 134 -0.49 15.09 21.27
CA ILE A 134 -0.58 14.50 19.92
C ILE A 134 -0.44 15.60 18.85
N LEU A 135 -1.11 16.74 19.00
CA LEU A 135 -0.98 17.87 18.09
C LEU A 135 0.45 18.40 18.05
N SER A 136 1.12 18.51 19.21
CA SER A 136 2.52 18.93 19.27
C SER A 136 3.39 17.96 18.47
N LEU A 137 3.23 16.64 18.69
CA LEU A 137 3.99 15.62 17.96
C LEU A 137 3.76 15.71 16.44
N ILE A 138 2.51 15.83 16.00
CA ILE A 138 2.15 15.94 14.58
C ILE A 138 2.73 17.22 13.96
N THR A 139 2.61 18.35 14.66
CA THR A 139 3.04 19.65 14.13
C THR A 139 4.55 19.88 14.19
N THR A 140 5.29 19.14 15.02
CA THR A 140 6.76 19.20 15.05
C THR A 140 7.42 18.24 14.06
N HIS A 141 6.68 17.23 13.58
CA HIS A 141 7.20 16.28 12.60
C HIS A 141 7.22 16.84 11.19
N LYS A 142 8.23 16.43 10.41
CA LYS A 142 8.29 16.67 8.96
C LYS A 142 7.63 15.51 8.24
N TRP A 143 6.55 15.80 7.54
CA TRP A 143 5.76 14.82 6.80
C TRP A 143 6.17 14.86 5.34
N ASN A 144 6.82 13.81 4.86
CA ASN A 144 7.15 13.68 3.44
C ASN A 144 6.21 12.66 2.80
N THR A 145 5.78 12.94 1.57
CA THR A 145 4.94 12.02 0.81
C THR A 145 5.42 11.94 -0.63
N GLU A 146 5.23 10.78 -1.24
CA GLU A 146 5.46 10.60 -2.67
C GLU A 146 4.29 11.22 -3.43
N ILE A 147 4.60 12.11 -4.37
CA ILE A 147 3.63 12.76 -5.24
C ILE A 147 3.97 12.50 -6.70
N THR A 148 2.94 12.44 -7.53
CA THR A 148 3.07 12.47 -8.98
C THR A 148 2.54 13.80 -9.49
N LEU A 149 3.41 14.64 -10.04
CA LEU A 149 3.03 15.87 -10.72
C LEU A 149 2.80 15.58 -12.21
N ILE A 150 1.60 15.91 -12.69
CA ILE A 150 1.20 15.68 -14.08
C ILE A 150 1.24 17.01 -14.83
N LEU A 151 2.09 17.14 -15.86
CA LEU A 151 2.24 18.34 -16.68
C LEU A 151 2.13 17.99 -18.16
N GLY A 152 0.99 18.29 -18.76
CA GLY A 152 0.68 17.86 -20.13
C GLY A 152 0.63 16.33 -20.21
N SER A 153 1.48 15.72 -21.03
CA SER A 153 1.60 14.27 -21.18
C SER A 153 2.72 13.64 -20.33
N GLU A 154 3.40 14.42 -19.49
CA GLU A 154 4.55 13.97 -18.69
C GLU A 154 4.17 13.87 -17.21
N ASN A 155 4.69 12.83 -16.55
CA ASN A 155 4.50 12.57 -15.12
C ASN A 155 5.85 12.64 -14.40
N PHE A 156 5.89 13.37 -13.29
CA PHE A 156 7.09 13.53 -12.45
C PHE A 156 6.81 12.99 -11.05
N ASN A 157 7.46 11.89 -10.69
CA ASN A 157 7.39 11.34 -9.34
C ASN A 157 8.45 11.99 -8.47
N MET A 158 8.06 12.52 -7.31
CA MET A 158 8.99 13.16 -6.38
C MET A 158 8.50 13.04 -4.93
N ILE A 159 9.41 13.26 -3.99
CA ILE A 159 9.09 13.35 -2.57
C ILE A 159 8.83 14.82 -2.23
N ALA A 160 7.65 15.12 -1.67
CA ALA A 160 7.26 16.45 -1.25
C ALA A 160 7.08 16.53 0.27
N LEU A 161 7.52 17.63 0.86
CA LEU A 161 7.25 17.97 2.26
C LEU A 161 5.85 18.59 2.35
N ILE A 162 5.00 18.04 3.22
CA ILE A 162 3.69 18.58 3.55
C ILE A 162 3.88 19.66 4.62
N ASP A 163 3.54 20.90 4.27
CA ASP A 163 3.48 22.03 5.20
C ASP A 163 2.08 22.63 5.15
N SER A 164 1.26 22.31 6.16
CA SER A 164 -0.12 22.81 6.25
C SER A 164 -0.21 24.31 6.52
N ARG A 165 0.91 24.97 6.83
CA ARG A 165 0.99 26.42 7.01
C ARG A 165 1.49 27.16 5.77
N ALA A 166 1.82 26.44 4.70
CA ALA A 166 2.22 27.05 3.44
C ALA A 166 1.00 27.41 2.59
N ASP A 167 0.93 28.65 2.13
CA ASP A 167 -0.12 29.11 1.22
C ASP A 167 0.13 28.69 -0.24
N ILE A 168 1.37 28.30 -0.56
CA ILE A 168 1.81 27.98 -1.91
C ILE A 168 2.72 26.74 -1.93
N ASN A 169 2.63 25.97 -3.01
CA ASN A 169 3.55 24.87 -3.27
C ASN A 169 4.81 25.41 -3.95
N CYS A 170 5.97 25.03 -3.42
CA CYS A 170 7.27 25.38 -4.00
C CYS A 170 7.94 24.13 -4.53
N ILE A 171 8.51 24.21 -5.73
CA ILE A 171 9.28 23.13 -6.36
C ILE A 171 10.71 23.62 -6.55
N GLN A 172 11.68 22.76 -6.25
CA GLN A 172 13.09 23.08 -6.47
C GLN A 172 13.36 23.22 -7.99
N GLU A 173 14.08 24.28 -8.36
CA GLU A 173 14.49 24.51 -9.74
C GLU A 173 15.29 23.32 -10.30
N GLY A 174 15.01 22.95 -11.55
CA GLY A 174 15.68 21.84 -12.23
C GLY A 174 15.00 20.48 -12.09
N LEU A 175 13.96 20.35 -11.25
CA LEU A 175 13.16 19.12 -11.17
C LEU A 175 12.19 18.95 -12.34
N ILE A 176 11.77 20.06 -12.96
CA ILE A 176 10.80 20.08 -14.05
C ILE A 176 11.45 20.76 -15.27
N PRO A 177 11.19 20.29 -16.51
CA PRO A 177 11.68 20.95 -17.72
C PRO A 177 11.24 22.42 -17.79
N THR A 178 12.17 23.29 -18.21
CA THR A 178 11.93 24.74 -18.28
C THR A 178 10.83 25.16 -19.24
N LYS A 179 10.44 24.29 -20.18
CA LYS A 179 9.29 24.50 -21.08
C LYS A 179 7.95 24.68 -20.35
N TYR A 180 7.86 24.25 -19.09
CA TYR A 180 6.66 24.40 -18.26
C TYR A 180 6.66 25.68 -17.40
N TYR A 181 7.70 26.50 -17.49
CA TYR A 181 7.89 27.68 -16.65
C TYR A 181 7.51 28.98 -17.37
N GLU A 182 6.80 29.85 -16.65
CA GLU A 182 6.59 31.26 -17.00
C GLU A 182 7.28 32.13 -15.97
N LYS A 183 7.98 33.18 -16.42
CA LYS A 183 8.63 34.12 -15.49
C LYS A 183 7.59 34.83 -14.65
N THR A 184 7.85 34.94 -13.36
CA THR A 184 6.98 35.68 -12.43
C THR A 184 7.73 36.82 -11.75
N LEU A 185 6.99 37.85 -11.36
CA LEU A 185 7.46 38.92 -10.46
C LEU A 185 6.95 38.73 -9.03
N GLU A 186 6.18 37.66 -8.78
CA GLU A 186 5.66 37.35 -7.46
C GLU A 186 6.81 37.01 -6.50
N GLY A 187 6.76 37.61 -5.31
CA GLY A 187 7.68 37.34 -4.23
C GLY A 187 7.00 36.49 -3.18
N VAL A 188 7.68 35.46 -2.71
CA VAL A 188 7.17 34.57 -1.66
C VAL A 188 8.10 34.63 -0.46
N THR A 189 7.53 34.46 0.72
CA THR A 189 8.27 34.54 1.98
C THR A 189 8.12 33.22 2.70
N SER A 190 9.24 32.68 3.19
CA SER A 190 9.23 31.48 4.01
C SER A 190 8.55 31.76 5.36
N ALA A 191 8.12 30.70 6.05
CA ALA A 191 7.54 30.78 7.39
C ALA A 191 8.46 31.47 8.42
N ASN A 192 9.77 31.54 8.17
CA ASN A 192 10.72 32.27 9.02
C ASN A 192 10.86 33.77 8.67
N GLY A 193 10.04 34.31 7.76
CA GLY A 193 10.08 35.70 7.31
C GLY A 193 11.15 36.01 6.26
N THR A 194 11.93 35.01 5.82
CA THR A 194 12.96 35.20 4.79
C THR A 194 12.33 35.19 3.40
N ARG A 195 12.66 36.18 2.58
CA ARG A 195 12.24 36.22 1.17
C ARG A 195 12.87 35.05 0.41
N MET A 196 12.05 34.24 -0.24
CA MET A 196 12.51 33.19 -1.12
C MET A 196 12.72 33.74 -2.53
N HIS A 197 13.70 33.20 -3.24
CA HIS A 197 13.95 33.55 -4.63
C HIS A 197 13.08 32.68 -5.54
N VAL A 198 11.94 33.23 -5.97
CA VAL A 198 11.07 32.63 -6.99
C VAL A 198 11.28 33.40 -8.29
N GLN A 199 11.64 32.68 -9.35
CA GLN A 199 11.89 33.25 -10.67
C GLN A 199 10.77 32.94 -11.66
N SER A 200 10.05 31.83 -11.42
CA SER A 200 9.07 31.31 -12.36
C SER A 200 7.92 30.59 -11.64
N THR A 201 6.75 30.57 -12.30
CA THR A 201 5.58 29.75 -11.95
C THR A 201 5.38 28.66 -13.00
N ILE A 202 4.72 27.57 -12.61
CA ILE A 202 4.34 26.51 -13.55
C ILE A 202 3.05 26.91 -14.28
N CYS A 203 3.06 26.80 -15.61
CA CYS A 203 1.94 27.15 -16.46
C CYS A 203 0.89 26.03 -16.45
N LYS A 204 -0.40 26.39 -16.42
CA LYS A 204 -1.48 25.44 -16.72
C LYS A 204 -1.68 25.43 -18.24
N ASN A 205 -1.19 24.40 -18.91
CA ASN A 205 -1.53 24.13 -20.30
C ASN A 205 -2.89 23.44 -20.41
#